data_AF-A0A961H055-F1
#
_entry.id   AF-A0A961H055-F1
#
_cell.length_a   1.000
_cell.length_b   1.000
_cell.length_c   1.000
_cell.angle_alpha   90.00
_cell.angle_beta   90.00
_cell.angle_gamma   90.00
#
_symmetry.space_group_name_H-M   'P 1'
#
loop_
_entity.id
_entity.type
_entity.pdbx_description
1 polymer ?
#
loop_
_entity_poly.entity_id
_entity_poly.type
_entity_poly.pdbx_seq_one_letter_code
_entity_poly.pdbx_strand_id
1 'polypeptide(L)'
;MPDWDSGTWDSGFWDAPAAPPIFPTAPKTKRKTNRRTMASNPTPDNADVLRALADRMADGCHTHEAAIGILQNTEAAMRAAITALSNAETDAGVKKNAVSTAYADLLAADEAGTTTINNCKLRLKQVLGERWSAAWEPTGFPDQSTGVPSTQDKRFTLLDALKNYFTLVPASENAGMGATAATCTAAWTAFSDARQAVSDAESAQTTAFATRTAATDSLRKRVRGLINELETLIADDDARWEAFGLNIPANPSAPEPVTSVTAAALGNGRIEVSYPYATRATRYRIETFITGVDTEWQNKASAKDLEVILKNFTAGQVVKVRVTASNDGGDAAPSPEAQVTVT
;
A
#
# COMPACT_ATOMS: atom_id res chain seq x y z
N MET A 1 -2.23 -58.99 10.18
CA MET A 1 -1.00 -58.66 10.94
C MET A 1 0.13 -59.48 10.35
N PRO A 2 1.11 -58.79 9.77
CA PRO A 2 2.51 -58.89 10.23
C PRO A 2 3.14 -57.48 10.32
N ASP A 3 3.46 -57.01 11.52
CA ASP A 3 4.73 -57.18 12.24
C ASP A 3 5.91 -56.45 11.55
N TRP A 4 6.21 -55.26 12.08
CA TRP A 4 7.20 -54.30 11.57
C TRP A 4 8.52 -54.35 12.39
N ASP A 5 8.68 -55.32 13.28
CA ASP A 5 9.87 -55.42 14.13
C ASP A 5 10.63 -56.73 13.91
N SER A 6 11.44 -56.78 12.85
CA SER A 6 12.68 -57.57 12.85
C SER A 6 13.60 -57.17 11.71
N GLY A 7 14.76 -56.60 12.02
CA GLY A 7 15.85 -56.52 11.03
C GLY A 7 16.86 -55.41 11.22
N THR A 8 17.60 -55.46 12.34
CA THR A 8 19.05 -55.22 12.42
C THR A 8 19.67 -54.21 11.43
N TRP A 9 20.00 -53.03 11.96
CA TRP A 9 21.02 -52.15 11.39
C TRP A 9 22.38 -52.81 11.59
N ASP A 10 22.92 -53.44 10.53
CA ASP A 10 24.32 -53.81 10.52
C ASP A 10 25.10 -53.12 9.41
N SER A 11 26.28 -52.72 9.86
CA SER A 11 27.33 -51.89 9.33
C SER A 11 27.94 -52.40 8.02
N GLY A 12 28.26 -51.47 7.11
CA GLY A 12 28.87 -51.80 5.83
C GLY A 12 29.52 -50.60 5.13
N PHE A 13 30.69 -50.23 5.64
CA PHE A 13 31.89 -49.76 4.93
C PHE A 13 31.72 -48.89 3.65
N TRP A 14 32.20 -47.65 3.76
CA TRP A 14 32.42 -46.71 2.65
C TRP A 14 33.53 -47.20 1.72
N ASP A 15 33.17 -47.74 0.56
CA ASP A 15 34.06 -47.83 -0.60
C ASP A 15 33.57 -46.85 -1.69
N ALA A 16 34.38 -45.82 -1.93
CA ALA A 16 34.12 -44.79 -2.93
C ALA A 16 34.37 -45.33 -4.36
N PRO A 17 33.44 -45.15 -5.31
CA PRO A 17 33.73 -45.42 -6.72
C PRO A 17 34.56 -44.30 -7.37
N ALA A 18 35.49 -44.73 -8.23
CA ALA A 18 36.53 -43.95 -8.90
C ALA A 18 36.03 -42.73 -9.71
N ALA A 19 36.89 -41.70 -9.78
CA ALA A 19 36.63 -40.44 -10.48
C ALA A 19 36.43 -40.61 -12.00
N PRO A 20 35.47 -39.90 -12.62
CA PRO A 20 35.26 -39.94 -14.07
C PRO A 20 36.37 -39.17 -14.83
N PRO A 21 36.64 -39.54 -16.10
CA PRO A 21 37.73 -38.97 -16.90
C PRO A 21 37.50 -37.49 -17.25
N ILE A 22 38.60 -36.73 -17.21
CA ILE A 22 38.65 -35.29 -17.50
C ILE A 22 38.56 -35.08 -19.03
N PHE A 23 37.42 -34.59 -19.52
CA PHE A 23 37.33 -34.04 -20.86
C PHE A 23 37.99 -32.64 -20.90
N PRO A 24 38.80 -32.30 -21.91
CA PRO A 24 39.31 -30.94 -22.08
C PRO A 24 38.11 -30.01 -22.31
N THR A 25 37.93 -29.06 -21.38
CA THR A 25 36.87 -28.06 -21.45
C THR A 25 37.06 -27.21 -22.70
N ALA A 26 35.99 -27.09 -23.50
CA ALA A 26 35.93 -26.19 -24.63
C ALA A 26 36.38 -24.77 -24.19
N PRO A 27 37.13 -24.04 -25.03
CA PRO A 27 37.62 -22.72 -24.66
C PRO A 27 36.44 -21.84 -24.28
N LYS A 28 36.43 -21.38 -23.02
CA LYS A 28 35.43 -20.45 -22.50
C LYS A 28 35.33 -19.28 -23.47
N THR A 29 34.22 -19.20 -24.19
CA THR A 29 33.89 -18.05 -25.03
C THR A 29 34.11 -16.80 -24.20
N LYS A 30 35.00 -15.92 -24.68
CA LYS A 30 35.31 -14.64 -24.03
C LYS A 30 33.99 -13.96 -23.68
N ARG A 31 33.76 -13.79 -22.38
CA ARG A 31 32.62 -13.04 -21.83
C ARG A 31 32.59 -11.70 -22.57
N LYS A 32 31.49 -11.38 -23.25
CA LYS A 32 31.29 -10.05 -23.85
C LYS A 32 31.54 -9.02 -22.75
N THR A 33 32.50 -8.14 -23.00
CA THR A 33 32.87 -7.02 -22.13
C THR A 33 31.66 -6.11 -21.91
N ASN A 34 31.32 -5.92 -20.63
CA ASN A 34 30.47 -4.90 -19.99
C ASN A 34 29.44 -4.13 -20.85
N ARG A 35 28.15 -4.40 -20.62
CA ARG A 35 27.07 -3.41 -20.77
C ARG A 35 27.26 -2.30 -19.74
N ARG A 36 28.02 -1.26 -20.07
CA ARG A 36 27.99 0.01 -19.31
C ARG A 36 26.79 0.90 -19.70
N THR A 37 26.11 0.59 -20.81
CA THR A 37 24.99 1.37 -21.33
C THR A 37 23.68 1.27 -20.54
N MET A 38 23.52 0.31 -19.63
CA MET A 38 22.28 0.17 -18.85
C MET A 38 22.19 1.05 -17.59
N ALA A 39 23.27 1.73 -17.19
CA ALA A 39 23.33 2.46 -15.91
C ALA A 39 22.72 3.87 -15.98
N SER A 40 22.72 4.52 -17.14
CA SER A 40 22.40 5.96 -17.25
C SER A 40 20.91 6.28 -17.06
N ASN A 41 20.01 5.33 -17.35
CA ASN A 41 18.56 5.49 -17.23
C ASN A 41 17.91 4.35 -16.41
N PRO A 42 18.07 4.36 -15.07
CA PRO A 42 17.40 3.40 -14.20
C PRO A 42 15.88 3.65 -14.19
N THR A 43 15.08 2.59 -14.06
CA THR A 43 13.64 2.75 -13.91
C THR A 43 13.34 3.03 -12.44
N PRO A 44 12.56 4.08 -12.12
CA PRO A 44 12.23 4.38 -10.73
C PRO A 44 11.45 3.25 -10.05
N ASP A 45 11.79 3.00 -8.78
CA ASP A 45 11.04 2.06 -7.94
C ASP A 45 9.79 2.74 -7.35
N ASN A 46 9.91 4.01 -6.96
CA ASN A 46 8.84 4.85 -6.44
C ASN A 46 7.82 5.21 -7.52
N ALA A 47 6.52 5.09 -7.20
CA ALA A 47 5.43 5.30 -8.14
C ALA A 47 5.27 6.76 -8.59
N ASP A 48 5.52 7.74 -7.70
CA ASP A 48 5.40 9.16 -8.04
C ASP A 48 6.55 9.61 -8.94
N VAL A 49 7.76 9.15 -8.65
CA VAL A 49 8.94 9.37 -9.53
C VAL A 49 8.72 8.69 -10.88
N LEU A 50 8.18 7.46 -10.88
CA LEU A 50 7.87 6.72 -12.10
C LEU A 50 6.84 7.47 -12.95
N ARG A 51 5.79 8.02 -12.35
CA ARG A 51 4.77 8.82 -13.04
C ARG A 51 5.36 10.09 -13.61
N ALA A 52 6.10 10.85 -12.82
CA ALA A 52 6.72 12.09 -13.26
C ALA A 52 7.68 11.86 -14.45
N LEU A 53 8.48 10.79 -14.40
CA LEU A 53 9.31 10.38 -15.52
C LEU A 53 8.45 9.97 -16.73
N ALA A 54 7.41 9.16 -16.54
CA ALA A 54 6.54 8.71 -17.61
C ALA A 54 5.81 9.87 -18.31
N ASP A 55 5.41 10.92 -17.59
CA ASP A 55 4.82 12.13 -18.17
C ASP A 55 5.83 12.85 -19.08
N ARG A 56 7.09 13.02 -18.63
CA ARG A 56 8.15 13.60 -19.47
C ARG A 56 8.44 12.75 -20.71
N MET A 57 8.44 11.43 -20.56
CA MET A 57 8.63 10.52 -21.70
C MET A 57 7.45 10.62 -22.69
N ALA A 58 6.22 10.76 -22.20
CA ALA A 58 5.05 10.98 -23.05
C ALA A 58 5.13 12.32 -23.80
N ASP A 59 5.59 13.40 -23.15
CA ASP A 59 5.86 14.69 -23.81
C ASP A 59 6.95 14.56 -24.89
N GLY A 60 8.00 13.77 -24.62
CA GLY A 60 9.04 13.45 -25.60
C GLY A 60 8.48 12.67 -26.81
N CYS A 61 7.63 11.67 -26.56
CA CYS A 61 6.92 10.93 -27.61
C CYS A 61 6.05 11.87 -28.45
N HIS A 62 5.26 12.75 -27.81
CA HIS A 62 4.42 13.71 -28.51
C HIS A 62 5.17 14.50 -29.58
N THR A 63 6.41 14.88 -29.26
CA THR A 63 7.25 15.70 -30.14
C THR A 63 8.02 14.87 -31.18
N HIS A 64 8.48 13.67 -30.81
CA HIS A 64 9.50 12.95 -31.58
C HIS A 64 9.09 11.56 -32.09
N GLU A 65 7.93 11.01 -31.72
CA GLU A 65 7.59 9.61 -32.01
C GLU A 65 7.60 9.29 -33.51
N ALA A 66 7.01 10.15 -34.35
CA ALA A 66 6.97 9.96 -35.79
C ALA A 66 8.36 10.10 -36.44
N ALA A 67 9.19 11.01 -35.94
CA ALA A 67 10.52 11.28 -36.48
C ALA A 67 11.54 10.19 -36.09
N ILE A 68 11.39 9.60 -34.90
CA ILE A 68 12.24 8.51 -34.41
C ILE A 68 11.74 7.14 -34.91
N GLY A 69 10.44 7.02 -35.23
CA GLY A 69 9.83 5.75 -35.65
C GLY A 69 9.45 4.87 -34.45
N ILE A 70 8.98 5.47 -33.36
CA ILE A 70 8.48 4.75 -32.17
C ILE A 70 7.13 4.11 -32.52
N LEU A 71 6.99 2.80 -32.27
CA LEU A 71 5.81 2.02 -32.65
C LEU A 71 5.12 1.32 -31.47
N GLN A 72 5.88 0.89 -30.46
CA GLN A 72 5.33 0.04 -29.38
C GLN A 72 4.92 0.84 -28.14
N ASN A 73 5.71 1.86 -27.79
CA ASN A 73 5.50 2.69 -26.60
C ASN A 73 5.24 4.15 -27.01
N THR A 74 4.23 4.33 -27.86
CA THR A 74 3.78 5.65 -28.34
C THR A 74 3.27 6.55 -27.22
N GLU A 75 3.11 7.85 -27.49
CA GLU A 75 2.51 8.80 -26.55
C GLU A 75 1.19 8.27 -26.00
N ALA A 76 0.30 7.82 -26.88
CA ALA A 76 -1.01 7.29 -26.51
C ALA A 76 -0.90 6.10 -25.54
N ALA A 77 0.04 5.18 -25.77
CA ALA A 77 0.26 4.03 -24.90
C ALA A 77 0.82 4.45 -23.53
N MET A 78 1.72 5.43 -23.48
CA MET A 78 2.27 5.97 -22.24
C MET A 78 1.19 6.69 -21.42
N ARG A 79 0.42 7.60 -22.04
CA ARG A 79 -0.68 8.33 -21.39
C ARG A 79 -1.79 7.41 -20.88
N ALA A 80 -2.11 6.34 -21.62
CA ALA A 80 -3.06 5.34 -21.18
C ALA A 80 -2.58 4.61 -19.91
N ALA A 81 -1.29 4.26 -19.83
CA ALA A 81 -0.73 3.62 -18.64
C ALA A 81 -0.66 4.56 -17.43
N ILE A 82 -0.33 5.83 -17.63
CA ILE A 82 -0.35 6.87 -16.59
C ILE A 82 -1.76 7.04 -16.03
N THR A 83 -2.74 7.20 -16.91
CA THR A 83 -4.16 7.34 -16.53
C THR A 83 -4.67 6.11 -15.78
N ALA A 84 -4.32 4.90 -16.24
CA ALA A 84 -4.69 3.66 -15.55
C ALA A 84 -4.14 3.59 -14.12
N LEU A 85 -2.89 4.02 -13.91
CA LEU A 85 -2.32 4.10 -12.56
C LEU A 85 -3.04 5.14 -11.69
N SER A 86 -3.29 6.35 -12.19
CA SER A 86 -4.00 7.40 -11.45
C SER A 86 -5.41 6.98 -11.03
N ASN A 87 -6.13 6.29 -11.92
CA ASN A 87 -7.46 5.75 -11.61
C ASN A 87 -7.38 4.66 -10.54
N ALA A 88 -6.41 3.74 -10.63
CA ALA A 88 -6.24 2.67 -9.66
C ALA A 88 -5.85 3.17 -8.27
N GLU A 89 -5.06 4.24 -8.17
CA GLU A 89 -4.72 4.87 -6.89
C GLU A 89 -5.92 5.57 -6.26
N THR A 90 -6.70 6.29 -7.07
CA THR A 90 -7.94 6.94 -6.62
C THR A 90 -8.92 5.89 -6.07
N ASP A 91 -9.13 4.80 -6.80
CA ASP A 91 -10.01 3.72 -6.35
C ASP A 91 -9.49 3.05 -5.07
N ALA A 92 -8.20 2.75 -4.97
CA ALA A 92 -7.60 2.19 -3.75
C ALA A 92 -7.81 3.12 -2.53
N GLY A 93 -7.69 4.43 -2.70
CA GLY A 93 -8.00 5.41 -1.67
C GLY A 93 -9.46 5.39 -1.24
N VAL A 94 -10.39 5.34 -2.20
CA VAL A 94 -11.83 5.24 -1.94
C VAL A 94 -12.18 3.95 -1.20
N LYS A 95 -11.64 2.79 -1.62
CA LYS A 95 -11.92 1.50 -0.96
C LYS A 95 -11.35 1.43 0.45
N LYS A 96 -10.22 2.08 0.73
CA LYS A 96 -9.69 2.21 2.09
C LYS A 96 -10.67 2.95 3.00
N ASN A 97 -11.26 4.05 2.52
CA ASN A 97 -12.26 4.79 3.29
C ASN A 97 -13.57 4.00 3.45
N ALA A 98 -13.96 3.21 2.44
CA ALA A 98 -15.14 2.34 2.50
C ALA A 98 -15.01 1.28 3.62
N VAL A 99 -13.84 0.67 3.80
CA VAL A 99 -13.60 -0.26 4.92
C VAL A 99 -13.80 0.43 6.27
N SER A 100 -13.21 1.61 6.46
CA SER A 100 -13.40 2.38 7.70
C SER A 100 -14.87 2.72 7.97
N THR A 101 -15.63 3.03 6.92
CA THR A 101 -17.06 3.34 7.01
C THR A 101 -17.86 2.09 7.38
N ALA A 102 -17.62 0.95 6.72
CA ALA A 102 -18.32 -0.30 7.00
C ALA A 102 -18.11 -0.78 8.45
N TYR A 103 -16.90 -0.61 9.01
CA TYR A 103 -16.64 -0.91 10.42
C TYR A 103 -17.39 0.03 11.37
N ALA A 104 -17.51 1.32 11.03
CA ALA A 104 -18.30 2.26 11.83
C ALA A 104 -19.80 1.90 11.80
N ASP A 105 -20.33 1.51 10.63
CA ASP A 105 -21.71 1.08 10.47
C ASP A 105 -21.99 -0.24 11.24
N LEU A 106 -21.03 -1.18 11.23
CA LEU A 106 -21.10 -2.40 12.01
C LEU A 106 -21.18 -2.13 13.52
N LEU A 107 -20.37 -1.19 14.03
CA LEU A 107 -20.42 -0.77 15.43
C LEU A 107 -21.75 -0.12 15.78
N ALA A 108 -22.28 0.75 14.91
CA ALA A 108 -23.59 1.38 15.12
C ALA A 108 -24.74 0.35 15.12
N ALA A 109 -24.71 -0.63 14.20
CA ALA A 109 -25.70 -1.70 14.15
C ALA A 109 -25.65 -2.59 15.40
N ASP A 110 -24.45 -2.89 15.90
CA ASP A 110 -24.24 -3.65 17.13
C ASP A 110 -24.72 -2.90 18.40
N GLU A 111 -24.52 -1.58 18.46
CA GLU A 111 -25.04 -0.73 19.55
C GLU A 111 -26.59 -0.67 19.53
N ALA A 112 -27.19 -0.54 18.34
CA ALA A 112 -28.63 -0.62 18.17
C ALA A 112 -29.18 -2.02 18.55
N GLY A 113 -28.46 -3.07 18.18
CA GLY A 113 -28.74 -4.45 18.58
C GLY A 113 -28.71 -4.63 20.10
N THR A 114 -27.69 -4.07 20.76
CA THR A 114 -27.55 -4.06 22.23
C THR A 114 -28.74 -3.38 22.91
N THR A 115 -29.17 -2.24 22.38
CA THR A 115 -30.37 -1.53 22.87
C THR A 115 -31.63 -2.39 22.73
N THR A 116 -31.80 -3.03 21.58
CA THR A 116 -32.93 -3.94 21.31
C THR A 116 -32.94 -5.12 22.29
N ILE A 117 -31.79 -5.76 22.53
CA ILE A 117 -31.66 -6.85 23.50
C ILE A 117 -31.99 -6.37 24.92
N ASN A 118 -31.53 -5.19 25.33
CA ASN A 118 -31.86 -4.61 26.64
C ASN A 118 -33.37 -4.39 26.82
N ASN A 119 -34.04 -3.86 25.80
CA ASN A 119 -35.49 -3.69 25.81
C ASN A 119 -36.22 -5.02 25.94
N CYS A 120 -35.81 -6.02 25.15
CA CYS A 120 -36.35 -7.38 25.23
C CYS A 120 -36.14 -8.00 26.60
N LYS A 121 -34.94 -7.86 27.18
CA LYS A 121 -34.63 -8.31 28.54
C LYS A 121 -35.57 -7.68 29.57
N LEU A 122 -35.75 -6.36 29.53
CA LEU A 122 -36.62 -5.65 30.49
C LEU A 122 -38.07 -6.13 30.39
N ARG A 123 -38.55 -6.36 29.17
CA ARG A 123 -39.88 -6.94 28.95
C ARG A 123 -39.97 -8.37 29.50
N LEU A 124 -39.02 -9.23 29.14
CA LEU A 124 -39.02 -10.63 29.57
C LEU A 124 -38.88 -10.79 31.08
N LYS A 125 -38.18 -9.87 31.77
CA LYS A 125 -38.16 -9.81 33.24
C LYS A 125 -39.56 -9.65 33.85
N GLN A 126 -40.46 -8.91 33.21
CA GLN A 126 -41.84 -8.74 33.68
C GLN A 126 -42.69 -10.00 33.47
N VAL A 127 -42.38 -10.79 32.42
CA VAL A 127 -43.17 -11.96 32.02
C VAL A 127 -42.66 -13.25 32.66
N LEU A 128 -41.34 -13.42 32.78
CA LEU A 128 -40.65 -14.65 33.19
C LEU A 128 -40.00 -14.55 34.58
N GLY A 129 -40.02 -13.36 35.18
CA GLY A 129 -39.33 -13.06 36.44
C GLY A 129 -37.90 -12.55 36.24
N GLU A 130 -37.37 -11.91 37.29
CA GLU A 130 -36.10 -11.17 37.20
C GLU A 130 -34.84 -12.05 37.10
N ARG A 131 -34.85 -13.20 37.80
CA ARG A 131 -33.71 -14.13 37.83
C ARG A 131 -33.84 -15.14 36.71
N TRP A 132 -32.70 -15.63 36.25
CA TRP A 132 -32.69 -16.73 35.29
C TRP A 132 -33.41 -17.96 35.87
N SER A 133 -34.16 -18.64 35.01
CA SER A 133 -34.92 -19.86 35.31
C SER A 133 -35.11 -20.67 34.02
N ALA A 134 -35.60 -21.90 34.11
CA ALA A 134 -35.91 -22.73 32.93
C ALA A 134 -36.91 -22.05 31.95
N ALA A 135 -37.73 -21.10 32.43
CA ALA A 135 -38.64 -20.34 31.58
C ALA A 135 -37.90 -19.36 30.63
N TRP A 136 -36.66 -18.99 30.94
CA TRP A 136 -35.81 -18.17 30.07
C TRP A 136 -35.12 -18.96 28.95
N GLU A 137 -34.99 -20.28 29.09
CA GLU A 137 -34.27 -21.11 28.11
C GLU A 137 -34.80 -20.95 26.66
N PRO A 138 -36.13 -20.89 26.40
CA PRO A 138 -36.66 -20.69 25.04
C PRO A 138 -36.34 -19.33 24.42
N THR A 139 -35.90 -18.34 25.22
CA THR A 139 -35.58 -16.99 24.73
C THR A 139 -34.18 -16.90 24.10
N GLY A 140 -33.34 -17.92 24.32
CA GLY A 140 -31.99 -18.01 23.75
C GLY A 140 -30.92 -17.17 24.44
N PHE A 141 -31.22 -16.56 25.59
CA PHE A 141 -30.20 -15.90 26.42
C PHE A 141 -29.08 -16.89 26.81
N PRO A 142 -27.80 -16.59 26.51
CA PRO A 142 -26.73 -17.57 26.65
C PRO A 142 -26.27 -17.74 28.11
N ASP A 143 -25.47 -18.78 28.35
CA ASP A 143 -24.73 -19.01 29.60
C ASP A 143 -25.61 -19.05 30.87
N GLN A 144 -26.87 -19.47 30.74
CA GLN A 144 -27.86 -19.48 31.82
C GLN A 144 -27.96 -18.13 32.55
N SER A 145 -27.87 -17.04 31.79
CA SER A 145 -27.80 -15.68 32.31
C SER A 145 -28.80 -14.77 31.58
N THR A 146 -29.40 -13.81 32.29
CA THR A 146 -30.19 -12.73 31.66
C THR A 146 -29.32 -11.53 31.29
N GLY A 147 -27.99 -11.66 31.39
CA GLY A 147 -27.03 -10.63 30.98
C GLY A 147 -27.08 -10.37 29.48
N VAL A 148 -26.90 -9.11 29.07
CA VAL A 148 -26.63 -8.83 27.66
C VAL A 148 -25.22 -9.32 27.35
N PRO A 149 -25.02 -10.14 26.30
CA PRO A 149 -23.70 -10.67 25.99
C PRO A 149 -22.69 -9.57 25.67
N SER A 150 -21.44 -9.78 26.09
CA SER A 150 -20.34 -8.82 25.89
C SER A 150 -19.74 -8.86 24.49
N THR A 151 -19.89 -9.98 23.75
CA THR A 151 -19.34 -10.14 22.40
C THR A 151 -20.41 -9.93 21.32
N GLN A 152 -19.98 -9.37 20.18
CA GLN A 152 -20.83 -9.12 19.02
C GLN A 152 -21.52 -10.39 18.50
N ASP A 153 -20.80 -11.50 18.40
CA ASP A 153 -21.37 -12.75 17.89
C ASP A 153 -22.47 -13.30 18.79
N LYS A 154 -22.28 -13.25 20.12
CA LYS A 154 -23.32 -13.69 21.04
C LYS A 154 -24.55 -12.79 20.97
N ARG A 155 -24.38 -11.47 20.76
CA ARG A 155 -25.50 -10.54 20.55
C ARG A 155 -26.23 -10.81 19.24
N PHE A 156 -25.51 -11.07 18.15
CA PHE A 156 -26.09 -11.41 16.86
C PHE A 156 -26.96 -12.68 16.94
N THR A 157 -26.42 -13.75 17.54
CA THR A 157 -27.16 -15.00 17.77
C THR A 157 -28.37 -14.78 18.69
N LEU A 158 -28.24 -13.96 19.73
CA LEU A 158 -29.35 -13.67 20.64
C LEU A 158 -30.48 -12.90 19.95
N LEU A 159 -30.17 -11.96 19.05
CA LEU A 159 -31.21 -11.27 18.26
C LEU A 159 -31.99 -12.25 17.37
N ASP A 160 -31.32 -13.23 16.77
CA ASP A 160 -31.96 -14.31 16.01
C ASP A 160 -32.89 -15.17 16.89
N ALA A 161 -32.42 -15.55 18.07
CA ALA A 161 -33.23 -16.31 19.01
C ALA A 161 -34.45 -15.51 19.51
N LEU A 162 -34.26 -14.23 19.83
CA LEU A 162 -35.33 -13.35 20.32
C LEU A 162 -36.41 -13.10 19.25
N LYS A 163 -36.06 -12.88 17.98
CA LYS A 163 -37.08 -12.75 16.93
C LYS A 163 -37.90 -14.04 16.77
N ASN A 164 -37.25 -15.21 16.86
CA ASN A 164 -37.93 -16.50 16.78
C ASN A 164 -38.83 -16.72 18.00
N TYR A 165 -38.35 -16.40 19.20
CA TYR A 165 -39.13 -16.49 20.44
C TYR A 165 -40.39 -15.63 20.41
N PHE A 166 -40.28 -14.34 20.07
CA PHE A 166 -41.45 -13.45 20.04
C PHE A 166 -42.45 -13.82 18.93
N THR A 167 -41.97 -14.39 17.82
CA THR A 167 -42.85 -14.96 16.77
C THR A 167 -43.68 -16.14 17.31
N LEU A 168 -43.06 -17.01 18.12
CA LEU A 168 -43.72 -18.17 18.71
C LEU A 168 -44.57 -17.84 19.94
N VAL A 169 -44.21 -16.78 20.68
CA VAL A 169 -44.89 -16.36 21.92
C VAL A 169 -45.29 -14.87 21.84
N PRO A 170 -46.29 -14.51 21.01
CA PRO A 170 -46.68 -13.11 20.81
C PRO A 170 -47.16 -12.40 22.09
N ALA A 171 -47.68 -13.15 23.06
CA ALA A 171 -48.11 -12.60 24.35
C ALA A 171 -46.95 -11.98 25.16
N SER A 172 -45.71 -12.40 24.90
CA SER A 172 -44.52 -11.84 25.54
C SER A 172 -44.09 -10.51 24.94
N GLU A 173 -44.62 -10.11 23.77
CA GLU A 173 -44.24 -8.86 23.11
C GLU A 173 -44.72 -7.61 23.88
N ASN A 174 -44.05 -6.49 23.64
CA ASN A 174 -44.50 -5.15 24.03
C ASN A 174 -43.93 -4.09 23.07
N ALA A 175 -44.80 -3.57 22.21
CA ALA A 175 -44.44 -2.53 21.23
C ALA A 175 -44.00 -1.21 21.90
N GLY A 176 -44.62 -0.81 23.01
CA GLY A 176 -44.25 0.40 23.74
C GLY A 176 -42.86 0.34 24.37
N MET A 177 -42.34 -0.85 24.61
CA MET A 177 -40.96 -1.08 25.06
C MET A 177 -40.00 -1.43 23.92
N GLY A 178 -40.46 -1.55 22.68
CA GLY A 178 -39.63 -2.00 21.55
C GLY A 178 -39.19 -3.47 21.64
N ALA A 179 -39.90 -4.31 22.40
CA ALA A 179 -39.63 -5.74 22.56
C ALA A 179 -40.61 -6.56 21.71
N THR A 180 -40.35 -6.64 20.41
CA THR A 180 -41.22 -7.34 19.44
C THR A 180 -40.39 -8.16 18.45
N ALA A 181 -40.99 -9.18 17.83
CA ALA A 181 -40.36 -9.94 16.76
C ALA A 181 -39.91 -9.04 15.61
N ALA A 182 -40.70 -8.02 15.27
CA ALA A 182 -40.39 -7.07 14.20
C ALA A 182 -39.13 -6.24 14.51
N THR A 183 -39.02 -5.70 15.73
CA THR A 183 -37.85 -4.93 16.16
C THR A 183 -36.59 -5.79 16.21
N CYS A 184 -36.68 -7.01 16.75
CA CYS A 184 -35.57 -7.96 16.76
C CYS A 184 -35.14 -8.35 15.35
N THR A 185 -36.09 -8.55 14.42
CA THR A 185 -35.79 -8.85 13.02
C THR A 185 -35.06 -7.69 12.36
N ALA A 186 -35.55 -6.46 12.52
CA ALA A 186 -34.89 -5.28 11.95
C ALA A 186 -33.45 -5.11 12.47
N ALA A 187 -33.24 -5.27 13.78
CA ALA A 187 -31.91 -5.20 14.39
C ALA A 187 -30.99 -6.33 13.91
N TRP A 188 -31.49 -7.56 13.80
CA TRP A 188 -30.74 -8.70 13.28
C TRP A 188 -30.33 -8.50 11.82
N THR A 189 -31.26 -8.07 10.96
CA THR A 189 -31.00 -7.80 9.54
C THR A 189 -29.97 -6.69 9.39
N ALA A 190 -30.13 -5.56 10.09
CA ALA A 190 -29.15 -4.48 10.04
C ALA A 190 -27.73 -4.93 10.45
N PHE A 191 -27.63 -5.76 11.49
CA PHE A 191 -26.33 -6.32 11.92
C PHE A 191 -25.78 -7.32 10.88
N SER A 192 -26.63 -8.19 10.32
CA SER A 192 -26.22 -9.14 9.27
C SER A 192 -25.71 -8.42 8.03
N ASP A 193 -26.43 -7.40 7.57
CA ASP A 193 -26.08 -6.60 6.38
C ASP A 193 -24.78 -5.81 6.62
N ALA A 194 -24.59 -5.23 7.80
CA ALA A 194 -23.35 -4.54 8.15
C ALA A 194 -22.14 -5.49 8.20
N ARG A 195 -22.30 -6.73 8.68
CA ARG A 195 -21.24 -7.75 8.64
C ARG A 195 -20.87 -8.10 7.20
N GLN A 196 -21.86 -8.25 6.33
CA GLN A 196 -21.63 -8.50 4.91
C GLN A 196 -20.91 -7.32 4.24
N ALA A 197 -21.34 -6.08 4.54
CA ALA A 197 -20.73 -4.88 4.00
C ALA A 197 -19.24 -4.74 4.36
N VAL A 198 -18.84 -5.14 5.59
CA VAL A 198 -17.42 -5.20 5.98
C VAL A 198 -16.66 -6.20 5.10
N SER A 199 -17.18 -7.42 4.94
CA SER A 199 -16.54 -8.45 4.12
C SER A 199 -16.39 -8.01 2.65
N ASP A 200 -17.43 -7.40 2.09
CA ASP A 200 -17.43 -6.88 0.72
C ASP A 200 -16.43 -5.72 0.56
N ALA A 201 -16.36 -4.81 1.54
CA ALA A 201 -15.43 -3.68 1.52
C ALA A 201 -13.97 -4.13 1.61
N GLU A 202 -13.65 -5.12 2.45
CA GLU A 202 -12.29 -5.69 2.56
C GLU A 202 -11.87 -6.42 1.29
N SER A 203 -12.78 -7.20 0.70
CA SER A 203 -12.56 -7.86 -0.59
C SER A 203 -12.29 -6.83 -1.70
N ALA A 204 -13.14 -5.80 -1.80
CA ALA A 204 -12.98 -4.74 -2.79
C ALA A 204 -11.67 -3.95 -2.58
N GLN A 205 -11.28 -3.68 -1.33
CA GLN A 205 -10.00 -3.04 -1.02
C GLN A 205 -8.82 -3.90 -1.49
N THR A 206 -8.86 -5.21 -1.24
CA THR A 206 -7.82 -6.15 -1.68
C THR A 206 -7.67 -6.13 -3.20
N THR A 207 -8.78 -6.18 -3.94
CA THR A 207 -8.78 -6.08 -5.40
C THR A 207 -8.25 -4.74 -5.91
N ALA A 208 -8.61 -3.63 -5.26
CA ALA A 208 -8.14 -2.30 -5.64
C ALA A 208 -6.63 -2.15 -5.46
N PHE A 209 -6.06 -2.66 -4.35
CA PHE A 209 -4.61 -2.67 -4.15
C PHE A 209 -3.88 -3.57 -5.15
N ALA A 210 -4.43 -4.74 -5.49
CA ALA A 210 -3.88 -5.59 -6.53
C ALA A 210 -3.88 -4.89 -7.90
N THR A 211 -4.96 -4.18 -8.23
CA THR A 211 -5.10 -3.40 -9.47
C THR A 211 -4.09 -2.26 -9.53
N ARG A 212 -3.90 -1.53 -8.43
CA ARG A 212 -2.86 -0.48 -8.32
C ARG A 212 -1.46 -1.06 -8.55
N THR A 213 -1.13 -2.19 -7.94
CA THR A 213 0.17 -2.86 -8.16
C THR A 213 0.35 -3.27 -9.62
N ALA A 214 -0.66 -3.89 -10.23
CA ALA A 214 -0.62 -4.27 -11.64
C ALA A 214 -0.47 -3.07 -12.59
N ALA A 215 -1.14 -1.95 -12.29
CA ALA A 215 -1.01 -0.70 -13.05
C ALA A 215 0.39 -0.09 -12.91
N THR A 216 0.96 -0.12 -11.69
CA THR A 216 2.34 0.34 -11.42
C THR A 216 3.34 -0.48 -12.21
N ASP A 217 3.22 -1.81 -12.19
CA ASP A 217 4.11 -2.71 -12.94
C ASP A 217 3.95 -2.53 -14.45
N SER A 218 2.73 -2.28 -14.92
CA SER A 218 2.45 -2.00 -16.34
C SER A 218 3.11 -0.70 -16.78
N LEU A 219 3.01 0.38 -15.98
CA LEU A 219 3.69 1.64 -16.26
C LEU A 219 5.22 1.45 -16.25
N ARG A 220 5.75 0.68 -15.29
CA ARG A 220 7.18 0.36 -15.21
C ARG A 220 7.67 -0.38 -16.47
N LYS A 221 6.90 -1.36 -16.94
CA LYS A 221 7.16 -2.08 -18.19
C LYS A 221 7.13 -1.15 -19.40
N ARG A 222 6.20 -0.19 -19.45
CA ARG A 222 6.11 0.80 -20.54
C ARG A 222 7.30 1.75 -20.55
N VAL A 223 7.67 2.32 -19.41
CA VAL A 223 8.86 3.16 -19.26
C VAL A 223 10.12 2.41 -19.71
N ARG A 224 10.34 1.19 -19.20
CA ARG A 224 11.50 0.38 -19.61
C ARG A 224 11.43 -0.04 -21.09
N GLY A 225 10.24 -0.35 -21.59
CA GLY A 225 10.00 -0.69 -22.98
C GLY A 225 10.38 0.45 -23.93
N LEU A 226 9.97 1.68 -23.60
CA LEU A 226 10.31 2.87 -24.37
C LEU A 226 11.81 3.16 -24.35
N ILE A 227 12.48 3.04 -23.19
CA ILE A 227 13.95 3.16 -23.12
C ILE A 227 14.63 2.16 -24.06
N ASN A 228 14.22 0.88 -24.02
CA ASN A 228 14.80 -0.15 -24.88
C ASN A 228 14.52 0.09 -26.37
N GLU A 229 13.35 0.64 -26.71
CA GLU A 229 12.99 1.00 -28.09
C GLU A 229 13.86 2.16 -28.58
N LEU A 230 14.03 3.21 -27.77
CA LEU A 230 14.93 4.33 -28.07
C LEU A 230 16.38 3.87 -28.26
N GLU A 231 16.89 2.96 -27.42
CA GLU A 231 18.24 2.39 -27.55
C GLU A 231 18.49 1.75 -28.93
N THR A 232 17.44 1.27 -29.61
CA THR A 232 17.54 0.70 -30.96
C THR A 232 17.34 1.71 -32.09
N LEU A 233 16.72 2.86 -31.80
CA LEU A 233 16.27 3.82 -32.80
C LEU A 233 17.14 5.09 -32.86
N ILE A 234 17.79 5.47 -31.76
CA ILE A 234 18.66 6.65 -31.67
C ILE A 234 20.03 6.30 -31.09
N ALA A 235 21.04 7.14 -31.39
CA ALA A 235 22.40 6.93 -30.92
C ALA A 235 22.55 7.24 -29.42
N ASP A 236 23.55 6.64 -28.77
CA ASP A 236 23.82 6.81 -27.33
C ASP A 236 24.23 8.25 -26.94
N ASP A 237 24.63 9.08 -27.88
CA ASP A 237 25.02 10.48 -27.71
C ASP A 237 24.00 11.48 -28.27
N ASP A 238 22.83 11.00 -28.71
CA ASP A 238 21.79 11.82 -29.33
C ASP A 238 21.15 12.78 -28.30
N ALA A 239 21.14 14.09 -28.58
CA ALA A 239 20.55 15.07 -27.67
C ALA A 239 19.05 14.85 -27.40
N ARG A 240 18.34 14.12 -28.28
CA ARG A 240 16.91 13.84 -28.14
C ARG A 240 16.57 13.00 -26.91
N TRP A 241 17.51 12.28 -26.30
CA TRP A 241 17.28 11.60 -25.01
C TRP A 241 16.70 12.55 -23.95
N GLU A 242 17.18 13.80 -23.92
CA GLU A 242 16.74 14.79 -22.94
C GLU A 242 15.28 15.23 -23.13
N ALA A 243 14.77 15.19 -24.36
CA ALA A 243 13.37 15.51 -24.66
C ALA A 243 12.40 14.51 -24.01
N PHE A 244 12.87 13.30 -23.70
CA PHE A 244 12.11 12.28 -22.95
C PHE A 244 12.32 12.39 -21.42
N GLY A 245 13.06 13.40 -20.95
CA GLY A 245 13.48 13.51 -19.55
C GLY A 245 14.54 12.48 -19.12
N LEU A 246 15.21 11.85 -20.09
CA LEU A 246 16.23 10.83 -19.86
C LEU A 246 17.64 11.43 -19.92
N ASN A 247 18.60 10.74 -19.32
CA ASN A 247 20.02 11.04 -19.47
C ASN A 247 20.49 10.58 -20.85
N ILE A 248 21.34 11.36 -21.50
CA ILE A 248 22.10 10.93 -22.67
C ILE A 248 23.04 9.80 -22.22
N PRO A 249 22.91 8.55 -22.74
CA PRO A 249 23.66 7.41 -22.25
C PRO A 249 25.19 7.57 -22.28
N ALA A 250 25.74 8.14 -23.36
CA ALA A 250 27.18 8.30 -23.55
C ALA A 250 27.76 9.52 -22.81
N ASN A 251 26.97 10.56 -22.58
CA ASN A 251 27.42 11.81 -21.98
C ASN A 251 26.31 12.43 -21.12
N PRO A 252 26.04 11.88 -19.92
CA PRO A 252 25.00 12.41 -19.05
C PRO A 252 25.38 13.83 -18.60
N SER A 253 24.45 14.77 -18.70
CA SER A 253 24.59 16.09 -18.09
C SER A 253 23.94 16.11 -16.70
N ALA A 254 24.32 17.07 -15.85
CA ALA A 254 23.68 17.26 -14.55
C ALA A 254 22.14 17.41 -14.68
N PRO A 255 21.36 16.97 -13.66
CA PRO A 255 19.91 17.12 -13.67
C PRO A 255 19.46 18.59 -13.64
N GLU A 256 18.18 18.82 -13.90
CA GLU A 256 17.57 20.11 -13.55
C GLU A 256 17.54 20.30 -12.02
N PRO A 257 17.63 21.54 -11.51
CA PRO A 257 17.50 21.78 -10.07
C PRO A 257 16.08 21.49 -9.60
N VAL A 258 15.96 21.05 -8.34
CA VAL A 258 14.66 20.92 -7.68
C VAL A 258 14.04 22.30 -7.52
N THR A 259 12.82 22.48 -8.00
CA THR A 259 12.18 23.80 -8.13
C THR A 259 11.66 24.36 -6.80
N SER A 260 11.29 23.50 -5.85
CA SER A 260 10.79 23.89 -4.54
C SER A 260 11.00 22.78 -3.51
N VAL A 261 11.14 23.14 -2.24
CA VAL A 261 11.16 22.18 -1.12
C VAL A 261 10.17 22.66 -0.07
N THR A 262 9.44 21.72 0.51
CA THR A 262 8.62 21.95 1.70
C THR A 262 9.18 21.16 2.88
N ALA A 263 9.06 21.72 4.08
CA ALA A 263 9.49 21.08 5.31
C ALA A 263 8.40 21.26 6.38
N ALA A 264 7.97 20.17 7.00
CA ALA A 264 6.92 20.18 8.02
C ALA A 264 7.36 19.39 9.27
N ALA A 265 7.08 19.92 10.46
CA ALA A 265 7.37 19.23 11.71
C ALA A 265 6.30 18.16 11.99
N LEU A 266 6.72 16.94 12.31
CA LEU A 266 5.83 15.80 12.59
C LEU A 266 5.72 15.45 14.08
N GLY A 267 6.30 16.27 14.97
CA GLY A 267 6.46 15.93 16.38
C GLY A 267 7.56 14.90 16.64
N ASN A 268 7.98 14.79 17.90
CA ASN A 268 9.00 13.85 18.37
C ASN A 268 10.34 14.00 17.62
N GLY A 269 10.74 15.25 17.30
CA GLY A 269 12.03 15.50 16.67
C GLY A 269 12.13 15.00 15.23
N ARG A 270 11.01 14.99 14.51
CA ARG A 270 10.90 14.54 13.11
C ARG A 270 10.46 15.67 12.19
N ILE A 271 11.03 15.69 11.00
CA ILE A 271 10.72 16.63 9.93
C ILE A 271 10.39 15.82 8.67
N GLU A 272 9.23 16.08 8.07
CA GLU A 272 8.89 15.64 6.73
C GLU A 272 9.44 16.65 5.72
N VAL A 273 10.12 16.16 4.69
CA VAL A 273 10.64 16.97 3.59
C VAL A 273 10.07 16.43 2.29
N SER A 274 9.42 17.29 1.51
CA SER A 274 8.81 16.93 0.23
C SER A 274 9.26 17.88 -0.87
N TYR A 275 9.42 17.36 -2.09
CA TYR A 275 9.93 18.09 -3.25
C TYR A 275 9.47 17.46 -4.57
N PRO A 276 9.32 18.25 -5.64
CA PRO A 276 8.95 17.73 -6.95
C PRO A 276 10.11 16.99 -7.61
N TYR A 277 9.77 16.14 -8.58
CA TYR A 277 10.75 15.45 -9.41
C TYR A 277 11.61 16.44 -10.21
N ALA A 278 12.92 16.29 -10.12
CA ALA A 278 13.89 16.97 -10.97
C ALA A 278 14.18 16.13 -12.22
N THR A 279 14.01 16.72 -13.40
CA THR A 279 14.23 16.04 -14.68
C THR A 279 15.64 15.46 -14.75
N ARG A 280 15.73 14.15 -15.09
CA ARG A 280 16.98 13.36 -15.18
C ARG A 280 17.66 13.00 -13.85
N ALA A 281 17.06 13.32 -12.71
CA ALA A 281 17.59 12.94 -11.42
C ALA A 281 17.49 11.42 -11.19
N THR A 282 18.56 10.81 -10.65
CA THR A 282 18.56 9.40 -10.22
C THR A 282 18.66 9.26 -8.71
N ARG A 283 19.06 10.32 -8.01
CA ARG A 283 19.11 10.43 -6.55
C ARG A 283 18.98 11.90 -6.11
N TYR A 284 18.60 12.07 -4.85
CA TYR A 284 18.50 13.35 -4.19
C TYR A 284 19.34 13.35 -2.91
N ARG A 285 20.10 14.43 -2.71
CA ARG A 285 20.81 14.71 -1.46
C ARG A 285 20.01 15.75 -0.69
N ILE A 286 19.61 15.40 0.53
CA ILE A 286 18.85 16.26 1.43
C ILE A 286 19.85 16.80 2.46
N GLU A 287 20.01 18.12 2.45
CA GLU A 287 20.94 18.84 3.31
C GLU A 287 20.18 19.67 4.33
N THR A 288 20.69 19.71 5.56
CA THR A 288 20.12 20.48 6.66
C THR A 288 21.13 21.47 7.21
N PHE A 289 20.63 22.58 7.73
CA PHE A 289 21.39 23.57 8.47
C PHE A 289 20.60 23.99 9.71
N ILE A 290 21.08 23.62 10.89
CA ILE A 290 20.49 23.99 12.17
C ILE A 290 20.97 25.40 12.54
N THR A 291 20.04 26.34 12.59
CA THR A 291 20.35 27.75 12.85
C THR A 291 20.97 27.93 14.23
N GLY A 292 22.14 28.56 14.30
CA GLY A 292 22.88 28.81 15.54
C GLY A 292 23.70 27.61 16.05
N VAL A 293 23.69 26.48 15.34
CA VAL A 293 24.49 25.28 15.66
C VAL A 293 25.45 24.95 14.54
N ASP A 294 24.93 24.84 13.31
CA ASP A 294 25.73 24.46 12.16
C ASP A 294 26.43 25.69 11.54
N THR A 295 27.64 25.50 11.05
CA THR A 295 28.39 26.49 10.27
C THR A 295 28.38 26.17 8.78
N GLU A 296 27.98 24.95 8.40
CA GLU A 296 27.97 24.42 7.04
C GLU A 296 26.79 23.49 6.85
N TRP A 297 26.31 23.38 5.60
CA TRP A 297 25.24 22.45 5.23
C TRP A 297 25.67 21.00 5.45
N GLN A 298 24.87 20.25 6.20
CA GLN A 298 25.12 18.85 6.51
C GLN A 298 24.24 17.94 5.66
N ASN A 299 24.81 16.96 4.98
CA ASN A 299 24.03 15.89 4.35
C ASN A 299 23.35 15.06 5.45
N LYS A 300 22.02 15.13 5.48
CA LYS A 300 21.21 14.39 6.46
C LYS A 300 20.65 13.10 5.88
N ALA A 301 20.37 13.08 4.58
CA ALA A 301 19.85 11.91 3.90
C ALA A 301 20.20 11.92 2.41
N SER A 302 20.20 10.71 1.83
CA SER A 302 20.19 10.52 0.39
C SER A 302 19.03 9.60 0.04
N ALA A 303 18.20 10.02 -0.91
CA ALA A 303 16.95 9.34 -1.25
C ALA A 303 16.77 9.22 -2.76
N LYS A 304 15.92 8.29 -3.17
CA LYS A 304 15.39 8.22 -4.55
C LYS A 304 13.92 8.64 -4.62
N ASP A 305 13.27 8.72 -3.47
CA ASP A 305 11.88 9.13 -3.31
C ASP A 305 11.75 10.66 -3.32
N LEU A 306 10.52 11.15 -3.48
CA LEU A 306 10.19 12.59 -3.46
C LEU A 306 9.79 13.11 -2.08
N GLU A 307 9.78 12.23 -1.08
CA GLU A 307 9.45 12.53 0.30
C GLU A 307 10.41 11.78 1.23
N VAL A 308 10.88 12.47 2.28
CA VAL A 308 11.81 11.90 3.26
C VAL A 308 11.47 12.38 4.66
N ILE A 309 11.41 11.45 5.61
CA ILE A 309 11.30 11.77 7.04
C ILE A 309 12.70 11.82 7.65
N LEU A 310 13.14 13.01 8.02
CA LEU A 310 14.35 13.24 8.79
C LEU A 310 14.05 13.08 10.29
N LYS A 311 14.99 12.50 11.03
CA LYS A 311 14.83 12.14 12.45
C LYS A 311 15.96 12.71 13.31
N ASN A 312 15.79 12.62 14.62
CA ASN A 312 16.77 12.97 15.65
C ASN A 312 17.08 14.48 15.67
N PHE A 313 16.04 15.31 15.62
CA PHE A 313 16.14 16.74 15.93
C PHE A 313 15.64 17.03 17.33
N THR A 314 16.18 18.08 17.94
CA THR A 314 15.74 18.56 19.24
C THR A 314 14.57 19.52 19.06
N ALA A 315 13.51 19.37 19.86
CA ALA A 315 12.37 20.29 19.85
C ALA A 315 12.84 21.73 20.10
N GLY A 316 12.24 22.68 19.38
CA GLY A 316 12.61 24.09 19.40
C GLY A 316 13.76 24.49 18.44
N GLN A 317 14.45 23.53 17.80
CA GLN A 317 15.45 23.86 16.79
C GLN A 317 14.80 24.45 15.53
N VAL A 318 15.43 25.47 14.96
CA VAL A 318 15.09 26.02 13.64
C VAL A 318 16.02 25.40 12.61
N VAL A 319 15.47 24.56 11.73
CA VAL A 319 16.21 23.80 10.72
C VAL A 319 15.86 24.33 9.34
N LYS A 320 16.90 24.69 8.58
CA LYS A 320 16.79 24.94 7.15
C LYS A 320 17.08 23.67 6.37
N VAL A 321 16.38 23.47 5.27
CA VAL A 321 16.48 22.28 4.41
C VAL A 321 16.62 22.72 2.96
N ARG A 322 17.51 22.07 2.21
CA ARG A 322 17.57 22.17 0.76
C ARG A 322 17.86 20.81 0.14
N VAL A 323 17.49 20.65 -1.12
CA VAL A 323 17.62 19.38 -1.84
C VAL A 323 18.45 19.61 -3.10
N THR A 324 19.41 18.72 -3.34
CA THR A 324 20.23 18.70 -4.55
C THR A 324 19.94 17.43 -5.34
N ALA A 325 19.49 17.56 -6.58
CA ALA A 325 19.33 16.44 -7.49
C ALA A 325 20.69 16.03 -8.08
N SER A 326 20.92 14.73 -8.26
CA SER A 326 22.15 14.23 -8.86
C SER A 326 21.90 13.08 -9.84
N ASN A 327 22.82 12.93 -10.78
CA ASN A 327 22.97 11.76 -11.64
C ASN A 327 24.47 11.50 -11.93
N ASP A 328 24.78 10.69 -12.95
CA ASP A 328 26.17 10.41 -13.36
C ASP A 328 26.85 11.61 -14.05
N GLY A 329 26.08 12.58 -14.53
CA GLY A 329 26.54 13.85 -15.09
C GLY A 329 26.86 14.92 -14.04
N GLY A 330 26.62 14.65 -12.76
CA GLY A 330 26.96 15.52 -11.64
C GLY A 330 25.78 15.92 -10.77
N ASP A 331 26.00 16.96 -9.98
CA ASP A 331 25.01 17.56 -9.09
C ASP A 331 24.38 18.78 -9.76
N ALA A 332 23.06 18.92 -9.64
CA ALA A 332 22.34 20.12 -10.02
C ALA A 332 22.63 21.27 -9.03
N ALA A 333 22.17 22.48 -9.36
CA ALA A 333 22.12 23.55 -8.36
C ALA A 333 21.17 23.17 -7.21
N PRO A 334 21.47 23.54 -5.95
CA PRO A 334 20.57 23.30 -4.83
C PRO A 334 19.22 23.99 -5.03
N SER A 335 18.16 23.38 -4.49
CA SER A 335 16.84 23.97 -4.43
C SER A 335 16.81 25.29 -3.64
N PRO A 336 15.71 26.07 -3.75
CA PRO A 336 15.36 27.04 -2.73
C PRO A 336 15.32 26.41 -1.33
N GLU A 337 15.66 27.19 -0.30
CA GLU A 337 15.67 26.75 1.10
C GLU A 337 14.24 26.71 1.67
N ALA A 338 13.91 25.64 2.38
CA ALA A 338 12.75 25.57 3.28
C ALA A 338 13.20 25.73 4.73
N GLN A 339 12.37 26.31 5.59
CA GLN A 339 12.66 26.45 7.01
C GLN A 339 11.52 25.89 7.84
N VAL A 340 11.86 25.17 8.92
CA VAL A 340 10.90 24.58 9.85
C VAL A 340 11.41 24.69 11.29
N THR A 341 10.49 24.93 12.22
CA THR A 341 10.77 24.81 13.65
C THR A 341 10.30 23.45 14.14
N VAL A 342 11.20 22.70 14.75
CA VAL A 342 10.94 21.34 15.23
C VAL A 342 10.05 21.38 16.47
N THR A 343 9.01 20.55 16.47
CA THR A 343 8.10 20.31 17.59
C THR A 343 8.36 18.96 18.23
#